data_AF-A0A966M0Q2-F1
#
_entry.id   AF-A0A966M0Q2-F1
#
_cell.length_a   1.000
_cell.length_b   1.000
_cell.length_c   1.000
_cell.angle_alpha   90.00
_cell.angle_beta   90.00
_cell.angle_gamma   90.00
#
_symmetry.space_group_name_H-M   'P 1'
#
loop_
_entity.id
_entity.type
_entity.pdbx_description
1 polymer ?
#
loop_
_entity_poly.entity_id
_entity_poly.type
_entity_poly.pdbx_seq_one_letter_code
_entity_poly.pdbx_strand_id
1 'polypeptide(L)'
;IVGKLIALENRELGTSVVPTVMTSGSTTNTVPALASLDVDSRSFTMAEMKRVEQAIRALKPENEDARIEITGGINRPPMENSATNELYELAEKVALKLEMSPLGSASVGGASDGNFAAIHTKVLDGLGSLGGGAHANNEHILVSHLEPRSNLIAALIKEILL
;
A
#
# COMPACT_ATOMS: atom_id res chain seq x y z
N ILE A 1 -6.06 -24.51 -0.50
CA ILE A 1 -5.33 -23.30 -0.96
C ILE A 1 -5.76 -22.05 -0.21
N VAL A 2 -7.04 -21.64 -0.27
CA VAL A 2 -7.57 -20.44 0.42
C VAL A 2 -7.12 -20.33 1.88
N GLY A 3 -7.32 -21.37 2.70
CA GLY A 3 -6.88 -21.36 4.10
C GLY A 3 -5.37 -21.21 4.30
N LYS A 4 -4.56 -21.79 3.41
CA LYS A 4 -3.09 -21.64 3.44
C LYS A 4 -2.67 -20.19 3.15
N LEU A 5 -3.38 -19.51 2.25
CA LEU A 5 -3.14 -18.12 1.90
C LEU A 5 -3.51 -17.16 3.03
N ILE A 6 -4.70 -17.34 3.62
CA ILE A 6 -5.16 -16.52 4.76
C ILE A 6 -4.19 -16.66 5.94
N ALA A 7 -3.65 -17.87 6.17
CA ALA A 7 -2.67 -18.10 7.21
C ALA A 7 -1.31 -17.39 7.01
N LEU A 8 -1.08 -16.76 5.84
CA LEU A 8 0.11 -15.93 5.59
C LEU A 8 -0.04 -14.50 6.15
N GLU A 9 -1.25 -14.09 6.55
CA GLU A 9 -1.49 -12.84 7.27
C GLU A 9 -0.62 -12.75 8.52
N ASN A 10 -0.08 -11.56 8.79
CA ASN A 10 0.64 -11.28 10.02
C ASN A 10 0.25 -9.90 10.54
N ARG A 11 -0.60 -9.89 11.57
CA ARG A 11 -1.14 -8.65 12.17
C ARG A 11 -0.08 -7.85 12.91
N GLU A 12 0.90 -8.52 13.54
CA GLU A 12 1.99 -7.85 14.26
C GLU A 12 2.88 -7.05 13.30
N LEU A 13 3.07 -7.59 12.09
CA LEU A 13 3.85 -6.96 11.02
C LEU A 13 2.99 -6.14 10.05
N GLY A 14 1.69 -5.95 10.34
CA GLY A 14 0.77 -5.19 9.50
C GLY A 14 0.59 -5.76 8.08
N THR A 15 0.78 -7.07 7.91
CA THR A 15 0.68 -7.76 6.61
C THR A 15 -0.69 -8.40 6.45
N SER A 16 -1.40 -8.04 5.37
CA SER A 16 -2.66 -8.67 4.98
C SER A 16 -2.46 -9.59 3.77
N VAL A 17 -3.19 -10.70 3.74
CA VAL A 17 -3.26 -11.63 2.60
C VAL A 17 -4.72 -12.03 2.42
N VAL A 18 -5.37 -11.46 1.42
CA VAL A 18 -6.82 -11.55 1.23
C VAL A 18 -7.11 -12.19 -0.13
N PRO A 19 -7.67 -13.41 -0.16
CA PRO A 19 -8.25 -13.94 -1.38
C PRO A 19 -9.48 -13.11 -1.76
N THR A 20 -9.47 -12.48 -2.94
CA THR A 20 -10.46 -11.45 -3.31
C THR A 20 -11.51 -11.96 -4.28
N VAL A 21 -11.10 -12.62 -5.36
CA VAL A 21 -12.01 -13.11 -6.41
C VAL A 21 -11.73 -14.58 -6.66
N MET A 22 -12.77 -15.41 -6.68
CA MET A 22 -12.65 -16.85 -6.94
C MET A 22 -13.68 -17.30 -7.96
N THR A 23 -13.27 -18.15 -8.89
CA THR A 23 -14.17 -18.86 -9.81
C THR A 23 -13.82 -20.35 -9.84
N SER A 24 -14.81 -21.23 -10.02
CA SER A 24 -14.59 -22.67 -10.09
C SER A 24 -15.74 -23.38 -10.83
N GLY A 25 -15.41 -24.07 -11.92
CA GLY A 25 -16.35 -24.87 -12.69
C GLY A 25 -17.41 -24.06 -13.45
N SER A 26 -18.29 -24.79 -14.14
CA SER A 26 -19.33 -24.21 -15.00
C SER A 26 -20.70 -24.89 -14.88
N THR A 27 -20.77 -26.09 -14.28
CA THR A 27 -22.01 -26.84 -14.04
C THR A 27 -22.05 -27.39 -12.62
N THR A 28 -23.24 -27.71 -12.12
CA THR A 28 -23.45 -28.11 -10.72
C THR A 28 -23.19 -29.59 -10.43
N ASN A 29 -23.11 -30.42 -11.47
CA ASN A 29 -23.06 -31.89 -11.36
C ASN A 29 -21.78 -32.50 -11.97
N THR A 30 -20.75 -31.70 -12.22
CA THR A 30 -19.45 -32.20 -12.70
C THR A 30 -18.32 -31.73 -11.78
N VAL A 31 -17.24 -32.52 -11.73
CA VAL A 31 -16.02 -32.10 -11.04
C VAL A 31 -15.37 -30.99 -11.88
N PRO A 32 -15.13 -29.79 -11.31
CA PRO A 32 -14.51 -28.69 -12.05
C PRO A 32 -13.11 -29.04 -12.58
N ALA A 33 -12.87 -28.73 -13.86
CA ALA A 33 -11.54 -28.88 -14.46
C ALA A 33 -10.61 -27.67 -14.18
N LEU A 34 -11.18 -26.51 -13.82
CA LEU A 34 -10.44 -25.27 -13.59
C LEU A 34 -11.07 -24.47 -12.45
N ALA A 35 -10.21 -23.88 -11.63
CA ALA A 35 -10.54 -22.83 -10.70
C ALA A 35 -9.48 -21.71 -10.78
N SER A 36 -9.90 -20.46 -10.57
CA SER A 36 -9.01 -19.31 -10.42
C SER A 36 -9.23 -18.64 -9.07
N LEU A 37 -8.17 -18.05 -8.53
CA LEU A 37 -8.20 -17.31 -7.27
C LEU A 37 -7.24 -16.12 -7.36
N ASP A 38 -7.78 -14.92 -7.26
CA ASP A 38 -7.02 -13.69 -7.12
C ASP A 38 -6.77 -13.40 -5.63
N VAL A 39 -5.58 -12.88 -5.33
CA VAL A 39 -5.13 -12.61 -3.96
C VAL A 39 -4.52 -11.21 -3.90
N ASP A 40 -5.06 -10.37 -3.01
CA ASP A 40 -4.48 -9.08 -2.64
C ASP A 40 -3.60 -9.27 -1.41
N SER A 41 -2.33 -8.86 -1.49
CA SER A 41 -1.44 -8.85 -0.33
C SER A 41 -0.81 -7.48 -0.16
N ARG A 42 -0.78 -7.01 1.08
CA ARG A 42 -0.21 -5.71 1.46
C ARG A 42 0.67 -5.89 2.67
N SER A 43 1.74 -5.13 2.72
CA SER A 43 2.61 -5.02 3.88
C SER A 43 3.30 -3.66 3.88
N PHE A 44 3.84 -3.27 5.04
CA PHE A 44 4.65 -2.06 5.19
C PHE A 44 6.13 -2.30 4.96
N THR A 45 6.57 -3.56 4.74
CA THR A 45 7.99 -3.87 4.52
C THR A 45 8.21 -4.78 3.32
N MET A 46 9.32 -4.56 2.62
CA MET A 46 9.69 -5.37 1.46
C MET A 46 10.00 -6.83 1.87
N ALA A 47 10.53 -7.02 3.08
CA ALA A 47 10.82 -8.34 3.63
C ALA A 47 9.54 -9.19 3.74
N GLU A 48 8.46 -8.62 4.27
CA GLU A 48 7.19 -9.33 4.40
C GLU A 48 6.52 -9.58 3.05
N MET A 49 6.56 -8.62 2.12
CA MET A 49 6.06 -8.86 0.75
C MET A 49 6.78 -10.04 0.08
N LYS A 50 8.11 -10.14 0.24
CA LYS A 50 8.89 -11.27 -0.28
C LYS A 50 8.58 -12.58 0.44
N ARG A 51 8.38 -12.56 1.76
CA ARG A 51 7.96 -13.75 2.53
C ARG A 51 6.65 -14.31 2.00
N VAL A 52 5.65 -13.45 1.81
CA VAL A 52 4.34 -13.85 1.27
C VAL A 52 4.48 -14.35 -0.17
N GLU A 53 5.20 -13.63 -1.04
CA GLU A 53 5.41 -14.05 -2.43
C GLU A 53 6.05 -15.45 -2.50
N GLN A 54 7.11 -15.69 -1.73
CA GLN A 54 7.79 -16.98 -1.69
C GLN A 54 6.86 -18.10 -1.22
N ALA A 55 6.05 -17.86 -0.19
CA ALA A 55 5.10 -18.84 0.32
C ALA A 55 4.00 -19.17 -0.70
N ILE A 56 3.50 -18.17 -1.43
CA ILE A 56 2.54 -18.37 -2.51
C ILE A 56 3.17 -19.19 -3.63
N ARG A 57 4.37 -18.81 -4.10
CA ARG A 57 5.10 -19.52 -5.16
C ARG A 57 5.49 -20.95 -4.80
N ALA A 58 5.59 -21.26 -3.51
CA ALA A 58 5.89 -22.60 -3.00
C ALA A 58 4.66 -23.52 -2.88
N LEU A 59 3.44 -23.03 -3.16
CA LEU A 59 2.23 -23.85 -3.09
C LEU A 59 2.32 -25.06 -4.03
N LYS A 60 1.94 -26.22 -3.50
CA LYS A 60 1.83 -27.47 -4.25
C LYS A 60 0.37 -27.93 -4.29
N PRO A 61 -0.07 -28.52 -5.41
CA PRO A 61 -1.37 -29.16 -5.48
C PRO A 61 -1.43 -30.33 -4.49
N GLU A 62 -2.59 -30.52 -3.87
CA GLU A 62 -2.85 -31.69 -2.99
C GLU A 62 -3.28 -32.91 -3.80
N ASN A 63 -3.88 -32.69 -4.97
CA ASN A 63 -4.18 -33.72 -5.96
C ASN A 63 -3.00 -33.81 -6.95
N GLU A 64 -2.44 -35.00 -7.13
CA GLU A 64 -1.29 -35.26 -8.02
C GLU A 64 -1.60 -34.96 -9.50
N ASP A 65 -2.87 -35.07 -9.92
CA ASP A 65 -3.32 -34.78 -11.28
C ASP A 65 -3.56 -33.27 -11.52
N ALA A 66 -3.54 -32.46 -10.47
CA ALA A 66 -3.77 -31.03 -10.58
C ALA A 66 -2.46 -30.25 -10.78
N ARG A 67 -2.57 -29.10 -11.45
CA ARG A 67 -1.48 -28.13 -11.61
C ARG A 67 -1.89 -26.78 -11.04
N ILE A 68 -0.96 -26.13 -10.35
CA ILE A 68 -1.10 -24.73 -9.93
C ILE A 68 -0.24 -23.87 -10.87
N GLU A 69 -0.85 -22.84 -11.44
CA GLU A 69 -0.15 -21.77 -12.15
C GLU A 69 -0.29 -20.47 -11.37
N ILE A 70 0.82 -19.79 -11.15
CA ILE A 70 0.87 -18.56 -10.38
C ILE A 70 1.42 -17.47 -11.28
N THR A 71 0.61 -16.45 -11.50
CA THR A 71 0.96 -15.24 -12.26
C THR A 71 0.93 -14.02 -11.34
N GLY A 72 1.50 -12.91 -11.81
CA GLY A 72 1.65 -11.70 -11.01
C GLY A 72 2.86 -11.73 -10.07
N GLY A 73 2.78 -10.92 -9.01
CA GLY A 73 3.85 -10.69 -8.05
C GLY A 73 3.65 -9.35 -7.33
N ILE A 74 4.73 -8.83 -6.74
CA ILE A 74 4.71 -7.53 -6.07
C ILE A 74 4.50 -6.43 -7.12
N ASN A 75 3.27 -5.92 -7.22
CA ASN A 75 2.92 -4.86 -8.16
C ASN A 75 3.31 -3.47 -7.66
N ARG A 76 3.07 -3.17 -6.38
CA ARG A 76 3.50 -1.93 -5.72
C ARG A 76 4.37 -2.27 -4.51
N PRO A 77 5.65 -1.86 -4.48
CA PRO A 77 6.48 -2.05 -3.31
C PRO A 77 5.97 -1.17 -2.14
N PRO A 78 6.24 -1.55 -0.89
CA PRO A 78 5.93 -0.70 0.25
C PRO A 78 6.76 0.57 0.25
N MET A 79 6.16 1.67 0.69
CA MET A 79 6.86 2.91 0.99
C MET A 79 7.30 2.85 2.47
N GLU A 80 8.49 2.32 2.71
CA GLU A 80 9.05 2.16 4.05
C GLU A 80 9.45 3.51 4.67
N ASN A 81 9.39 3.60 6.00
CA ASN A 81 9.76 4.80 6.75
C ASN A 81 11.20 5.29 6.45
N SER A 82 12.10 4.41 6.04
CA SER A 82 13.46 4.78 5.64
C SER A 82 13.48 5.73 4.42
N ALA A 83 12.47 5.68 3.55
CA ALA A 83 12.32 6.60 2.41
C ALA A 83 11.65 7.93 2.80
N THR A 84 10.90 7.97 3.90
CA THR A 84 10.00 9.08 4.24
C THR A 84 10.45 9.93 5.43
N ASN A 85 11.02 9.31 6.47
CA ASN A 85 11.20 9.95 7.78
C ASN A 85 11.99 11.26 7.73
N GLU A 86 13.08 11.29 6.97
CA GLU A 86 13.95 12.48 6.87
C GLU A 86 13.20 13.69 6.28
N LEU A 87 12.42 13.47 5.21
CA LEU A 87 11.61 14.51 4.60
C LEU A 87 10.43 14.92 5.51
N TYR A 88 9.84 13.97 6.23
CA TYR A 88 8.79 14.26 7.21
C TYR A 88 9.30 15.15 8.35
N GLU A 89 10.47 14.82 8.92
CA GLU A 89 11.10 15.64 9.96
C GLU A 89 11.43 17.06 9.45
N LEU A 90 11.85 17.17 8.18
CA LEU A 90 12.05 18.47 7.55
C LEU A 90 10.74 19.24 7.40
N ALA A 91 9.66 18.58 6.97
CA ALA A 91 8.34 19.18 6.85
C ALA A 91 7.80 19.68 8.19
N GLU A 92 7.98 18.93 9.29
CA GLU A 92 7.60 19.38 10.64
C GLU A 92 8.41 20.60 11.08
N LYS A 93 9.71 20.65 10.81
CA LYS A 93 10.55 21.83 11.09
C LYS A 93 10.07 23.06 10.31
N VAL A 94 9.73 22.89 9.03
CA VAL A 94 9.21 23.97 8.20
C VAL A 94 7.83 24.44 8.69
N ALA A 95 6.95 23.50 9.05
CA ALA A 95 5.65 23.82 9.64
C ALA A 95 5.78 24.64 10.92
N LEU A 96 6.73 24.29 11.80
CA LEU A 96 7.03 25.05 13.01
C LEU A 96 7.51 26.47 12.70
N LYS A 97 8.38 26.66 11.69
CA LYS A 97 8.83 28.00 11.24
C LYS A 97 7.68 28.85 10.69
N LEU A 98 6.62 28.21 10.18
CA LEU A 98 5.39 28.86 9.69
C LEU A 98 4.32 28.99 10.79
N GLU A 99 4.65 28.71 12.04
CA GLU A 99 3.73 28.77 13.19
C GLU A 99 2.49 27.87 13.01
N MET A 100 2.63 26.79 12.24
CA MET A 100 1.57 25.79 12.06
C MET A 100 1.59 24.79 13.21
N SER A 101 0.41 24.24 13.54
CA SER A 101 0.32 23.05 14.40
C SER A 101 1.10 21.88 13.80
N PRO A 102 1.54 20.91 14.64
CA PRO A 102 2.19 19.69 14.16
C PRO A 102 1.40 19.04 13.02
N LEU A 103 2.11 18.66 11.95
CA LEU A 103 1.47 18.10 10.76
C LEU A 103 0.88 16.71 11.07
N GLY A 104 1.59 15.94 11.88
CA GLY A 104 1.29 14.54 12.15
C GLY A 104 1.57 13.65 10.95
N SER A 105 1.40 12.35 11.15
CA SER A 105 1.57 11.34 10.10
C SER A 105 0.57 10.20 10.28
N ALA A 106 0.31 9.48 9.19
CA ALA A 106 -0.54 8.30 9.19
C ALA A 106 0.05 7.25 8.25
N SER A 107 0.00 5.99 8.68
CA SER A 107 0.19 4.84 7.78
C SER A 107 -1.19 4.39 7.29
N VAL A 108 -1.37 4.35 5.98
CA VAL A 108 -2.64 3.96 5.35
C VAL A 108 -2.44 2.70 4.51
N GLY A 109 -3.52 1.93 4.32
CA GLY A 109 -3.48 0.72 3.49
C GLY A 109 -3.51 0.99 1.98
N GLY A 110 -3.60 2.25 1.56
CA GLY A 110 -3.58 2.69 0.16
C GLY A 110 -2.16 2.74 -0.40
N ALA A 111 -2.06 3.04 -1.70
CA ALA A 111 -0.80 3.23 -2.38
C ALA A 111 -0.89 4.40 -3.37
N SER A 112 0.25 5.01 -3.67
CA SER A 112 0.39 6.09 -4.65
C SER A 112 1.58 5.81 -5.57
N ASP A 113 1.88 6.72 -6.48
CA ASP A 113 3.11 6.62 -7.29
C ASP A 113 4.37 6.81 -6.44
N GLY A 114 4.23 7.36 -5.22
CA GLY A 114 5.28 7.42 -4.22
C GLY A 114 5.85 6.04 -3.86
N ASN A 115 5.03 4.99 -3.88
CA ASN A 115 5.49 3.61 -3.69
C ASN A 115 6.57 3.23 -4.71
N PHE A 116 6.37 3.53 -5.99
CA PHE A 116 7.35 3.23 -7.04
C PHE A 116 8.61 4.09 -6.92
N ALA A 117 8.48 5.34 -6.50
CA ALA A 117 9.62 6.23 -6.32
C ALA A 117 10.45 5.87 -5.07
N ALA A 118 9.81 5.37 -4.00
CA ALA A 118 10.44 5.11 -2.70
C ALA A 118 11.55 4.04 -2.74
N ILE A 119 11.54 3.15 -3.73
CA ILE A 119 12.63 2.18 -3.94
C ILE A 119 13.87 2.79 -4.60
N HIS A 120 13.78 4.04 -5.07
CA HIS A 120 14.85 4.73 -5.80
C HIS A 120 15.31 6.01 -5.11
N THR A 121 14.44 6.68 -4.34
CA THR A 121 14.74 7.96 -3.70
C THR A 121 13.91 8.18 -2.44
N LYS A 122 14.22 9.24 -1.70
CA LYS A 122 13.39 9.72 -0.59
C LYS A 122 12.07 10.27 -1.14
N VAL A 123 10.96 9.95 -0.47
CA VAL A 123 9.61 10.34 -0.87
C VAL A 123 8.83 10.77 0.36
N LEU A 124 8.15 11.91 0.27
CA LEU A 124 7.13 12.31 1.23
C LEU A 124 5.81 12.46 0.48
N ASP A 125 4.82 11.66 0.87
CA ASP A 125 3.47 11.69 0.31
C ASP A 125 2.48 12.32 1.30
N GLY A 126 1.24 12.54 0.89
CA GLY A 126 0.19 13.11 1.73
C GLY A 126 0.27 14.63 1.90
N LEU A 127 1.05 15.31 1.06
CA LEU A 127 1.17 16.78 1.06
C LEU A 127 0.02 17.50 0.33
N GLY A 128 -1.01 16.78 -0.11
CA GLY A 128 -2.15 17.33 -0.84
C GLY A 128 -3.10 18.18 0.01
N SER A 129 -4.24 18.53 -0.59
CA SER A 129 -5.29 19.30 0.09
C SER A 129 -5.90 18.53 1.26
N LEU A 130 -6.25 19.24 2.33
CA LEU A 130 -7.05 18.67 3.41
C LEU A 130 -8.50 18.57 2.97
N GLY A 131 -9.18 17.54 3.45
CA GLY A 131 -10.52 17.19 3.02
C GLY A 131 -10.95 15.87 3.60
N GLY A 132 -11.98 15.28 3.02
CA GLY A 132 -12.48 13.98 3.42
C GLY A 132 -13.23 13.29 2.29
N GLY A 133 -13.48 11.99 2.47
CA GLY A 133 -14.28 11.21 1.52
C GLY A 133 -13.59 10.95 0.18
N ALA A 134 -12.26 10.89 0.13
CA ALA A 134 -11.55 10.53 -1.09
C ALA A 134 -12.11 9.20 -1.66
N HIS A 135 -12.45 9.20 -2.96
CA HIS A 135 -13.12 8.08 -3.64
C HIS A 135 -14.55 7.77 -3.20
N ALA A 136 -15.26 8.75 -2.61
CA ALA A 136 -16.65 8.61 -2.19
C ALA A 136 -17.51 9.78 -2.65
N ASN A 137 -18.84 9.60 -2.66
CA ASN A 137 -19.78 10.64 -3.10
C ASN A 137 -19.73 11.93 -2.26
N ASN A 138 -19.17 11.86 -1.05
CA ASN A 138 -18.96 12.99 -0.15
C ASN A 138 -17.53 13.54 -0.19
N GLU A 139 -16.79 13.27 -1.27
CA GLU A 139 -15.45 13.82 -1.49
C GLU A 139 -15.49 15.35 -1.49
N HIS A 140 -14.65 15.96 -0.66
CA HIS A 140 -14.53 17.41 -0.57
C HIS A 140 -13.15 17.82 -0.06
N ILE A 141 -12.81 19.09 -0.29
CA ILE A 141 -11.62 19.74 0.25
C ILE A 141 -12.00 20.93 1.14
N LEU A 142 -11.12 21.29 2.07
CA LEU A 142 -11.27 22.48 2.91
C LEU A 142 -10.55 23.66 2.25
N VAL A 143 -11.32 24.57 1.64
CA VAL A 143 -10.77 25.75 0.94
C VAL A 143 -9.87 26.59 1.83
N SER A 144 -10.22 26.73 3.12
CA SER A 144 -9.44 27.46 4.11
C SER A 144 -8.02 26.92 4.33
N HIS A 145 -7.74 25.69 3.90
CA HIS A 145 -6.42 25.06 4.02
C HIS A 145 -5.57 25.11 2.75
N LEU A 146 -6.10 25.60 1.62
CA LEU A 146 -5.36 25.63 0.36
C LEU A 146 -4.13 26.56 0.44
N GLU A 147 -4.31 27.77 0.96
CA GLU A 147 -3.20 28.73 1.09
C GLU A 147 -2.16 28.27 2.13
N PRO A 148 -2.52 27.88 3.38
CA PRO A 148 -1.57 27.34 4.33
C PRO A 148 -0.77 26.14 3.79
N ARG A 149 -1.44 25.23 3.07
CA ARG A 149 -0.78 24.05 2.49
C ARG A 149 0.17 24.43 1.35
N SER A 150 -0.22 25.38 0.49
CA SER A 150 0.65 25.88 -0.59
C SER A 150 1.90 26.58 -0.02
N ASN A 151 1.74 27.38 1.03
CA ASN A 151 2.85 28.04 1.72
C ASN A 151 3.82 27.02 2.35
N LEU A 152 3.29 25.96 2.98
CA LEU A 152 4.09 24.86 3.52
C LEU A 152 4.90 24.16 2.42
N ILE A 153 4.27 23.78 1.30
CA ILE A 153 4.96 23.08 0.20
C ILE A 153 6.05 23.98 -0.39
N ALA A 154 5.74 25.26 -0.63
CA ALA A 154 6.71 26.21 -1.17
C ALA A 154 7.92 26.41 -0.23
N ALA A 155 7.68 26.50 1.07
CA ALA A 155 8.73 26.60 2.07
C ALA A 155 9.56 25.31 2.18
N LEU A 156 8.92 24.15 2.12
CA LEU A 156 9.60 22.85 2.14
C LEU A 156 10.50 22.67 0.92
N ILE A 157 10.03 23.01 -0.28
CA ILE A 157 10.85 22.98 -1.49
C ILE A 157 12.07 23.89 -1.35
N LYS A 158 11.90 25.10 -0.82
CA LYS A 158 13.03 26.01 -0.56
C LYS A 158 14.03 25.40 0.42
N GLU A 159 13.57 24.80 1.51
CA GLU A 159 14.44 24.16 2.51
C GLU A 159 15.20 22.95 1.94
N ILE A 160 14.61 22.20 1.00
CA ILE A 160 15.27 21.06 0.32
C ILE A 160 16.34 21.53 -0.68
N LEU A 161 16.12 22.68 -1.34
CA LEU A 161 17.01 23.19 -2.39
C LEU A 161 18.17 24.06 -1.87
N LEU A 162 18.15 24.43 -0.59
CA LEU A 162 19.20 25.23 0.07
C LEU A 162 20.22 24.32 0.77
#